data_AF-A0A936H5Z9-F1
#
_entry.id   AF-A0A936H5Z9-F1
#
_cell.length_a   1.000
_cell.length_b   1.000
_cell.length_c   1.000
_cell.angle_alpha   90.00
_cell.angle_beta   90.00
_cell.angle_gamma   90.00
#
_symmetry.space_group_name_H-M   'P 1'
#
loop_
_entity.id
_entity.type
_entity.pdbx_description
1 polymer ?
#
loop_
_entity_poly.entity_id
_entity_poly.type
_entity_poly.pdbx_seq_one_letter_code
_entity_poly.pdbx_strand_id
1 'polypeptide(L)'
;MKKLIWAPVVFLFTAGILFTTCDTPSQKVENAEADVVEAKEDLVQAQQDYLADVENYRQQTAERVAANNKSIADFNARIEAEKGQAKADYKMKIAELEKKNSDLKMKLDNYKVESKDQWETFKTEFSRDMDQLGEALRDLTVKNN
;
A
#
# COMPACT_ATOMS: atom_id res chain seq x y z
N MET A 1 -41.63 -31.58 -53.27
CA MET A 1 -42.16 -32.94 -53.56
C MET A 1 -40.96 -33.76 -54.04
N LYS A 2 -40.47 -34.78 -53.33
CA LYS A 2 -41.08 -36.08 -53.03
C LYS A 2 -40.56 -36.64 -51.69
N LYS A 3 -41.38 -37.42 -51.01
CA LYS A 3 -41.09 -38.20 -49.79
C LYS A 3 -40.53 -39.59 -50.15
N LEU A 4 -39.77 -40.20 -49.21
CA LEU A 4 -39.67 -41.63 -48.85
C LEU A 4 -38.59 -41.69 -47.71
N ILE A 5 -38.82 -41.93 -46.40
CA ILE A 5 -39.31 -43.11 -45.63
C ILE A 5 -38.53 -44.38 -46.03
N TRP A 6 -37.74 -45.10 -45.18
CA TRP A 6 -37.98 -45.64 -43.82
C TRP A 6 -36.65 -46.10 -43.10
N ALA A 7 -36.72 -46.34 -41.79
CA ALA A 7 -35.70 -46.54 -40.72
C ALA A 7 -34.89 -47.88 -40.71
N PRO A 8 -34.16 -48.29 -39.63
CA PRO A 8 -33.09 -47.66 -38.82
C PRO A 8 -31.80 -48.53 -38.77
N VAL A 9 -30.61 -47.92 -38.68
CA VAL A 9 -29.38 -48.64 -38.30
C VAL A 9 -29.09 -48.34 -36.83
N VAL A 10 -29.09 -49.40 -36.03
CA VAL A 10 -28.74 -49.44 -34.61
C VAL A 10 -27.38 -48.80 -34.41
N PHE A 11 -27.34 -47.60 -33.83
CA PHE A 11 -26.11 -47.03 -33.30
C PHE A 11 -25.96 -47.56 -31.87
N LEU A 12 -24.94 -48.41 -31.68
CA LEU A 12 -24.50 -48.89 -30.38
C LEU A 12 -24.35 -47.70 -29.42
N PHE A 13 -25.18 -47.68 -28.36
CA PHE A 13 -24.90 -46.91 -27.16
C PHE A 13 -23.64 -47.50 -26.51
N THR A 14 -22.47 -47.02 -26.93
CA THR A 14 -21.29 -47.08 -26.07
C THR A 14 -21.56 -46.13 -24.92
N ALA A 15 -21.91 -46.70 -23.77
CA ALA A 15 -21.99 -46.00 -22.51
C ALA A 15 -20.59 -45.48 -22.12
N GLY A 16 -20.22 -44.34 -22.69
CA GLY A 16 -19.20 -43.48 -22.12
C GLY A 16 -19.85 -42.69 -21.00
N ILE A 17 -19.96 -43.28 -19.80
CA ILE A 17 -20.15 -42.48 -18.59
C ILE A 17 -18.83 -41.76 -18.38
N LEU A 18 -18.71 -40.58 -18.99
CA LEU A 18 -17.83 -39.57 -18.43
C LEU A 18 -18.45 -39.21 -17.09
N PHE A 19 -17.85 -39.70 -16.01
CA PHE A 19 -18.20 -39.30 -14.64
C PHE A 19 -17.84 -37.82 -14.46
N THR A 20 -18.70 -36.93 -14.94
CA THR A 20 -18.76 -35.57 -14.42
C THR A 20 -19.59 -35.65 -13.15
N THR A 21 -18.92 -35.62 -11.99
CA THR A 21 -19.56 -35.46 -10.68
C THR A 21 -20.39 -34.17 -10.70
N CYS A 22 -21.70 -34.28 -10.92
CA CYS A 22 -22.63 -33.18 -10.73
C CYS A 22 -22.98 -33.13 -9.24
N ASP A 23 -22.55 -32.08 -8.53
CA ASP A 23 -23.00 -31.82 -7.17
C ASP A 23 -24.53 -31.74 -7.10
N THR A 24 -25.10 -32.25 -6.02
CA THR A 24 -26.55 -32.11 -5.77
C THR A 24 -26.90 -30.65 -5.45
N PRO A 25 -28.14 -30.21 -5.69
CA PRO A 25 -28.56 -28.85 -5.32
C PRO A 25 -28.28 -28.51 -3.85
N SER A 26 -28.47 -29.47 -2.92
CA SER A 26 -28.17 -29.29 -1.50
C SER A 26 -26.67 -29.10 -1.23
N GLN A 27 -25.81 -29.88 -1.88
CA GLN A 27 -24.36 -29.75 -1.76
C GLN A 27 -23.85 -28.43 -2.36
N LYS A 28 -24.49 -27.94 -3.43
CA LYS A 28 -24.21 -26.60 -3.98
C LYS A 28 -24.57 -25.47 -3.02
N VAL A 29 -25.66 -25.62 -2.26
CA VAL A 29 -26.05 -24.63 -1.23
C VAL A 29 -25.06 -24.65 -0.07
N GLU A 30 -24.69 -25.83 0.44
CA GLU A 30 -23.71 -25.98 1.52
C GLU A 30 -22.34 -25.41 1.14
N ASN A 31 -21.84 -25.74 -0.07
CA ASN A 31 -20.59 -25.17 -0.58
C ASN A 31 -20.68 -23.65 -0.72
N ALA A 32 -21.77 -23.12 -1.27
CA ALA A 32 -21.96 -21.67 -1.38
C ALA A 32 -22.04 -20.97 -0.02
N GLU A 33 -22.64 -21.60 1.00
CA GLU A 33 -22.65 -21.09 2.37
C GLU A 33 -21.23 -21.07 2.97
N ALA A 34 -20.45 -22.14 2.76
CA ALA A 34 -19.05 -22.21 3.20
C ALA A 34 -18.18 -21.14 2.51
N ASP A 35 -18.28 -21.01 1.18
CA ASP A 35 -17.55 -20.00 0.40
C ASP A 35 -17.87 -18.58 0.87
N VAL A 36 -19.12 -18.31 1.24
CA VAL A 36 -19.55 -17.01 1.77
C VAL A 36 -19.00 -16.76 3.18
N VAL A 37 -18.88 -17.79 4.01
CA VAL A 37 -18.26 -17.66 5.35
C VAL A 37 -16.76 -17.37 5.20
N GLU A 38 -16.06 -18.15 4.39
CA GLU A 38 -14.63 -17.96 4.11
C GLU A 38 -14.37 -16.55 3.56
N ALA A 39 -15.14 -16.11 2.55
CA ALA A 39 -15.01 -14.78 1.99
C ALA A 39 -15.25 -13.64 3.01
N LYS A 40 -16.10 -13.87 4.01
CA LYS A 40 -16.31 -12.90 5.10
C LYS A 40 -15.13 -12.87 6.07
N GLU A 41 -14.59 -14.03 6.42
CA GLU A 41 -13.41 -14.12 7.28
C GLU A 41 -12.20 -13.47 6.61
N ASP A 42 -11.97 -13.75 5.33
CA ASP A 42 -10.92 -13.12 4.53
C ASP A 42 -11.08 -11.60 4.45
N LEU A 43 -12.30 -11.11 4.27
CA LEU A 43 -12.59 -9.67 4.25
C LEU A 43 -12.27 -9.01 5.60
N VAL A 44 -12.64 -9.66 6.71
CA VAL A 44 -12.35 -9.16 8.06
C VAL A 44 -10.85 -9.14 8.30
N GLN A 45 -10.13 -10.21 7.94
CA GLN A 45 -8.69 -10.29 8.09
C GLN A 45 -7.99 -9.21 7.25
N ALA A 46 -8.37 -9.05 5.98
CA ALA A 46 -7.81 -8.04 5.10
C ALA A 46 -8.02 -6.61 5.65
N GLN A 47 -9.17 -6.35 6.29
CA GLN A 47 -9.44 -5.06 6.93
C GLN A 47 -8.56 -4.85 8.17
N GLN A 48 -8.33 -5.89 8.98
CA GLN A 48 -7.46 -5.82 10.15
C GLN A 48 -6.00 -5.59 9.75
N ASP A 49 -5.51 -6.33 8.76
CA ASP A 49 -4.15 -6.19 8.23
C ASP A 49 -3.92 -4.79 7.67
N TYR A 50 -4.90 -4.26 6.93
CA TYR A 50 -4.86 -2.90 6.41
C TYR A 50 -4.72 -1.87 7.54
N LEU A 51 -5.57 -1.94 8.57
CA LEU A 51 -5.51 -1.02 9.71
C LEU A 51 -4.18 -1.12 10.47
N ALA A 52 -3.67 -2.34 10.64
CA ALA A 52 -2.39 -2.59 11.28
C ALA A 52 -1.22 -2.01 10.48
N ASP A 53 -1.23 -2.13 9.15
CA ASP A 53 -0.18 -1.55 8.31
C ASP A 53 -0.18 -0.03 8.36
N VAL A 54 -1.36 0.61 8.37
CA VAL A 54 -1.47 2.07 8.55
C VAL A 54 -0.84 2.51 9.87
N GLU A 55 -1.15 1.82 10.96
CA GLU A 55 -0.63 2.18 12.29
C GLU A 55 0.88 1.93 12.40
N ASN A 56 1.37 0.79 11.90
CA ASN A 56 2.80 0.51 11.85
C ASN A 56 3.56 1.56 11.04
N TYR A 57 3.00 2.00 9.91
CA TYR A 57 3.61 3.02 9.08
C TYR A 57 3.64 4.40 9.76
N ARG A 58 2.62 4.74 10.58
CA ARG A 58 2.65 5.94 11.43
C ARG A 58 3.81 5.92 12.42
N GLN A 59 4.03 4.78 13.08
CA GLN A 59 5.13 4.62 14.03
C GLN A 59 6.50 4.75 13.34
N GLN A 60 6.71 4.04 12.22
CA GLN A 60 7.93 4.13 11.43
C GLN A 60 8.19 5.57 10.94
N THR A 61 7.15 6.27 10.50
CA THR A 61 7.29 7.66 10.07
C THR A 61 7.63 8.58 11.23
N ALA A 62 7.07 8.36 12.42
CA ALA A 62 7.40 9.16 13.60
C ALA A 62 8.89 9.06 13.95
N GLU A 63 9.48 7.87 13.85
CA GLU A 63 10.92 7.66 14.04
C GLU A 63 11.75 8.42 12.98
N ARG A 64 11.34 8.36 11.72
CA ARG A 64 11.99 9.11 10.63
C ARG A 64 11.91 10.62 10.83
N VAL A 65 10.75 11.13 11.24
CA VAL A 65 10.55 12.56 11.54
C VAL A 65 11.44 13.00 12.72
N ALA A 66 11.57 12.17 13.76
CA ALA A 66 12.46 12.43 14.88
C ALA A 66 13.94 12.46 14.45
N ALA A 67 14.36 11.53 13.60
CA ALA A 67 15.71 11.53 13.02
C ALA A 67 15.97 12.77 12.16
N ASN A 68 15.00 13.20 11.35
CA ASN A 68 15.09 14.42 10.56
C ASN A 68 15.24 15.67 11.46
N ASN A 69 14.42 15.78 12.51
CA ASN A 69 14.50 16.88 13.48
C ASN A 69 15.87 16.94 14.17
N LYS A 70 16.44 15.78 14.49
CA LYS A 70 17.80 15.71 15.04
C LYS A 70 18.85 16.23 14.05
N SER A 71 18.80 15.77 12.80
CA SER A 71 19.72 16.23 11.74
C SER A 71 19.64 17.74 11.51
N ILE A 72 18.42 18.30 11.56
CA ILE A 72 18.18 19.74 11.47
C ILE A 72 18.82 20.48 12.64
N ALA A 73 18.60 20.00 13.87
CA ALA A 73 19.18 20.61 15.07
C ALA A 73 20.72 20.58 15.05
N ASP A 74 21.30 19.44 14.66
CA ASP A 74 22.75 19.27 14.55
C ASP A 74 23.34 20.21 13.48
N PHE A 75 22.66 20.36 12.34
CA PHE A 75 23.10 21.27 11.28
C PHE A 75 22.95 22.74 11.68
N ASN A 76 21.84 23.12 12.33
CA ASN A 76 21.64 24.45 12.91
C ASN A 76 22.79 24.83 13.85
N ALA A 77 23.22 23.91 14.72
CA ALA A 77 24.34 24.16 15.64
C ALA A 77 25.67 24.38 14.90
N ARG A 78 25.91 23.64 13.81
CA ARG A 78 27.14 23.76 13.00
C ARG A 78 27.24 25.11 12.29
N ILE A 79 26.13 25.61 11.75
CA ILE A 79 26.13 26.86 10.98
C ILE A 79 26.22 28.12 11.86
N GLU A 80 26.21 27.98 13.18
CA GLU A 80 26.34 29.14 14.07
C GLU A 80 27.70 29.84 13.94
N ALA A 81 28.75 29.09 13.59
CA ALA A 81 30.08 29.60 13.31
C ALA A 81 30.20 30.30 11.94
N GLU A 82 29.28 30.02 11.01
CA GLU A 82 29.23 30.66 9.69
C GLU A 82 28.82 32.13 9.81
N LYS A 83 29.15 32.93 8.78
CA LYS A 83 28.88 34.38 8.78
C LYS A 83 28.36 34.85 7.42
N GLY A 84 27.72 36.02 7.44
CA GLY A 84 27.27 36.70 6.23
C GLY A 84 26.28 35.86 5.42
N GLN A 85 26.46 35.87 4.10
CA GLN A 85 25.52 35.26 3.15
C GLN A 85 25.40 33.74 3.33
N ALA A 86 26.51 33.03 3.59
CA ALA A 86 26.50 31.58 3.76
C ALA A 86 25.58 31.14 4.92
N LYS A 87 25.64 31.82 6.07
CA LYS A 87 24.74 31.55 7.20
C LYS A 87 23.28 31.84 6.84
N ALA A 88 23.01 32.90 6.06
CA ALA A 88 21.67 33.23 5.62
C ALA A 88 21.09 32.16 4.69
N ASP A 89 21.89 31.71 3.71
CA ASP A 89 21.50 30.67 2.74
C ASP A 89 21.21 29.34 3.44
N TYR A 90 22.06 28.94 4.40
CA TYR A 90 21.81 27.73 5.20
C TYR A 90 20.55 27.84 6.05
N LYS A 91 20.31 28.99 6.70
CA LYS A 91 19.09 29.19 7.49
C LYS A 91 17.82 29.11 6.63
N MET A 92 17.85 29.67 5.44
CA MET A 92 16.75 29.55 4.48
C MET A 92 16.52 28.08 4.10
N LYS A 93 17.60 27.35 3.81
CA LYS A 93 17.49 25.93 3.45
C LYS A 93 16.96 25.07 4.59
N ILE A 94 17.38 25.34 5.82
CA ILE A 94 16.88 24.66 7.01
C ILE A 94 15.38 24.91 7.19
N ALA A 95 14.93 26.16 7.07
CA ALA A 95 13.52 26.50 7.20
C ALA A 95 12.64 25.78 6.15
N GLU A 96 13.12 25.64 4.91
CA GLU A 96 12.45 24.85 3.88
C GLU A 96 12.29 23.37 4.28
N LEU A 97 13.36 22.76 4.80
CA LEU A 97 13.37 21.35 5.17
C LEU A 97 12.55 21.08 6.45
N GLU A 98 12.61 21.98 7.42
CA GLU A 98 11.74 21.97 8.61
C GLU A 98 10.27 22.02 8.21
N LYS A 99 9.92 22.95 7.30
CA LYS A 99 8.56 23.06 6.77
C LYS A 99 8.14 21.76 6.07
N LYS A 100 8.98 21.21 5.19
CA LYS A 100 8.68 19.94 4.50
C LYS A 100 8.50 18.77 5.48
N ASN A 101 9.31 18.69 6.53
CA ASN A 101 9.19 17.65 7.57
C ASN A 101 7.86 17.78 8.32
N SER A 102 7.48 19.01 8.70
CA SER A 102 6.20 19.30 9.36
C SER A 102 5.00 19.02 8.46
N ASP A 103 5.06 19.42 7.18
CA ASP A 103 4.00 19.20 6.21
C ASP A 103 3.76 17.70 5.96
N LEU A 104 4.84 16.91 5.85
CA LEU A 104 4.74 15.45 5.71
C LEU A 104 4.16 14.81 6.97
N LYS A 105 4.60 15.23 8.17
CA LYS A 105 3.97 14.77 9.41
C LYS A 105 2.46 15.03 9.41
N MET A 106 2.05 16.25 9.07
CA MET A 106 0.64 16.62 9.01
C MET A 106 -0.13 15.84 7.92
N LYS A 107 0.49 15.57 6.77
CA LYS A 107 -0.10 14.75 5.70
C LYS A 107 -0.43 13.34 6.18
N LEU A 108 0.43 12.72 6.99
CA LEU A 108 0.18 11.39 7.56
C LEU A 108 -0.82 11.41 8.72
N ASP A 109 -0.73 12.40 9.61
CA ASP A 109 -1.65 12.56 10.73
C ASP A 109 -3.11 12.78 10.24
N ASN A 110 -3.27 13.48 9.11
CA ASN A 110 -4.57 13.73 8.49
C ASN A 110 -5.03 12.63 7.51
N TYR A 111 -4.21 11.60 7.27
CA TYR A 111 -4.61 10.49 6.40
C TYR A 111 -5.78 9.74 7.03
N LYS A 112 -6.90 9.68 6.29
CA LYS A 112 -8.09 8.93 6.68
C LYS A 112 -7.99 7.53 6.10
N VAL A 113 -8.43 6.57 6.90
CA VAL A 113 -8.59 5.19 6.44
C VAL A 113 -9.65 5.17 5.34
N GLU A 114 -9.25 4.77 4.14
CA GLU A 114 -10.11 4.65 2.97
C GLU A 114 -10.06 3.18 2.47
N SER A 115 -9.66 2.95 1.23
CA SER A 115 -9.42 1.61 0.69
C SER A 115 -7.94 1.23 0.73
N LYS A 116 -7.67 -0.08 0.65
CA LYS A 116 -6.31 -0.63 0.57
C LYS A 116 -5.53 -0.06 -0.63
N ASP A 117 -6.15 0.06 -1.80
CA ASP A 117 -5.47 0.57 -3.00
C ASP A 117 -5.05 2.04 -2.86
N GLN A 118 -5.91 2.86 -2.25
CA GLN A 118 -5.60 4.26 -1.96
C GLN A 118 -4.52 4.38 -0.89
N TRP A 119 -4.51 3.47 0.08
CA TRP A 119 -3.43 3.39 1.06
C TRP A 119 -2.08 3.07 0.44
N GLU A 120 -2.00 2.05 -0.41
CA GLU A 120 -0.73 1.69 -1.07
C GLU A 120 -0.19 2.83 -1.95
N THR A 121 -1.10 3.52 -2.67
CA THR A 121 -0.74 4.69 -3.46
C THR A 121 -0.20 5.81 -2.58
N PHE A 122 -0.92 6.13 -1.50
CA PHE A 122 -0.50 7.14 -0.53
C PHE A 122 0.85 6.80 0.10
N LYS A 123 1.03 5.56 0.59
CA LYS A 123 2.24 5.06 1.24
C LYS A 123 3.44 5.16 0.31
N THR A 124 3.26 4.80 -0.97
CA THR A 124 4.31 4.88 -1.99
C THR A 124 4.77 6.31 -2.22
N GLU A 125 3.84 7.24 -2.47
CA GLU A 125 4.17 8.65 -2.71
C GLU A 125 4.79 9.29 -1.47
N PHE A 126 4.20 9.03 -0.30
CA PHE A 126 4.69 9.54 0.97
C PHE A 126 6.11 9.05 1.26
N SER A 127 6.38 7.74 1.07
CA SER A 127 7.70 7.15 1.28
C SER A 127 8.74 7.85 0.43
N ARG A 128 8.45 8.05 -0.87
CA ARG A 128 9.32 8.79 -1.78
C ARG A 128 9.60 10.21 -1.30
N ASP A 129 8.56 10.94 -0.87
CA ASP A 129 8.72 12.32 -0.41
C ASP A 129 9.58 12.40 0.87
N MET A 130 9.43 11.42 1.77
CA MET A 130 10.25 11.27 2.98
C MET A 130 11.69 10.85 2.69
N ASP A 131 11.92 9.99 1.69
CA ASP A 131 13.25 9.58 1.25
C ASP A 131 14.01 10.78 0.69
N GLN A 132 13.38 11.54 -0.21
CA GLN A 132 13.95 12.78 -0.75
C GLN A 132 14.26 13.82 0.34
N LEU A 133 13.41 13.93 1.37
CA LEU A 133 13.68 14.80 2.52
C LEU A 133 14.90 14.32 3.31
N GLY A 134 14.98 13.00 3.58
CA GLY A 134 16.12 12.41 4.27
C GLY A 134 17.43 12.59 3.52
N GLU A 135 17.42 12.43 2.20
CA GLU A 135 18.57 12.70 1.33
C GLU A 135 19.00 14.17 1.39
N ALA A 136 18.06 15.10 1.24
CA ALA A 136 18.36 16.53 1.31
C ALA A 136 18.95 16.94 2.67
N LEU A 137 18.47 16.34 3.77
CA LEU A 137 19.03 16.54 5.10
C LEU A 137 20.43 15.95 5.24
N ARG A 138 20.65 14.76 4.69
CA ARG A 138 21.97 14.12 4.70
C ARG A 138 22.98 14.97 3.92
N ASP A 139 22.61 15.52 2.78
CA ASP A 139 23.49 16.34 1.95
C ASP A 139 23.95 17.63 2.67
N LEU A 140 23.11 18.20 3.55
CA LEU A 140 23.53 19.29 4.44
C LEU A 140 24.59 18.86 5.47
N THR A 141 24.53 17.60 5.92
CA THR A 141 25.44 17.09 6.94
C THR A 141 26.79 16.66 6.39
N VAL A 142 26.88 16.30 5.10
CA VAL A 142 28.16 15.96 4.44
C VAL A 142 29.03 17.22 4.44
N LYS A 143 30.21 17.14 5.07
CA LYS A 143 31.21 18.22 4.96
C LYS A 143 31.69 18.24 3.52
N ASN A 144 31.40 19.33 2.81
CA ASN A 144 32.16 19.66 1.61
C ASN A 144 33.58 20.01 2.08
N ASN A 145 34.51 19.07 1.87
CA ASN A 145 35.95 19.31 2.02
C ASN A 145 36.46 20.23 0.91
#